data_AF-A0A957FT91-F1
#
_entry.id   AF-A0A957FT91-F1
#
_cell.length_a   1.000
_cell.length_b   1.000
_cell.length_c   1.000
_cell.angle_alpha   90.00
_cell.angle_beta   90.00
_cell.angle_gamma   90.00
#
_symmetry.space_group_name_H-M   'P 1'
#
loop_
_entity.id
_entity.type
_entity.pdbx_description
1 polymer ?
#
loop_
_entity_poly.entity_id
_entity_poly.type
_entity_poly.pdbx_seq_one_letter_code
_entity_poly.pdbx_strand_id
1 'polypeptide(L)'
;MDKRQLGASIFWLLSLALLLAGCNAFRDNDIGSVETDIIRIPLEDAQTVTVELFNGVGDLRLYTGGTAEDEIMAGTLTYNVADWAPQVSYNVDEDKQGVLAVRQPELLTGLGFEDAGEIRYEYDLALNP
;
A
#
# COMPACT_ATOMS: atom_id res chain seq x y z
N MET A 1 -37.97 -11.05 -42.14
CA MET A 1 -37.51 -10.30 -40.95
C MET A 1 -37.12 -8.92 -41.42
N ASP A 2 -37.76 -7.86 -40.91
CA ASP A 2 -37.60 -6.49 -41.41
C ASP A 2 -36.26 -5.89 -40.94
N LYS A 3 -35.48 -5.30 -41.85
CA LYS A 3 -34.18 -4.68 -41.57
C LYS A 3 -34.27 -3.60 -40.48
N ARG A 4 -35.45 -2.96 -40.34
CA ARG A 4 -35.75 -1.97 -39.31
C ARG A 4 -35.86 -2.59 -37.91
N GLN A 5 -36.39 -3.81 -37.83
CA GLN A 5 -36.46 -4.55 -36.57
C GLN A 5 -35.09 -5.08 -36.14
N LEU A 6 -34.26 -5.50 -37.10
CA LEU A 6 -32.89 -5.95 -36.83
C LEU A 6 -32.03 -4.83 -36.22
N GLY A 7 -32.13 -3.61 -36.77
CA GLY A 7 -31.40 -2.44 -36.26
C GLY A 7 -31.86 -2.00 -34.86
N ALA A 8 -33.17 -2.05 -34.60
CA ALA A 8 -33.72 -1.75 -33.28
C ALA A 8 -33.24 -2.76 -32.22
N SER A 9 -33.25 -4.06 -32.53
CA SER A 9 -32.76 -5.10 -31.62
C SER A 9 -31.27 -4.96 -31.30
N ILE A 10 -30.44 -4.61 -32.29
CA ILE A 10 -29.00 -4.39 -32.09
C ILE A 10 -28.75 -3.18 -31.17
N PHE A 11 -29.49 -2.08 -31.36
CA PHE A 11 -29.36 -0.89 -30.52
C PHE A 11 -29.71 -1.16 -29.05
N TRP A 12 -30.78 -1.93 -28.79
CA TRP A 12 -31.16 -2.33 -27.44
C TRP A 12 -30.12 -3.24 -26.79
N LEU A 13 -29.57 -4.19 -27.53
CA LEU A 13 -28.52 -5.10 -27.04
C LEU A 13 -27.22 -4.36 -26.71
N LEU A 14 -26.80 -3.41 -27.55
CA LEU A 14 -25.62 -2.57 -27.29
C LEU A 14 -25.80 -1.64 -26.09
N SER A 15 -26.99 -1.04 -25.93
CA SER A 15 -27.30 -0.17 -24.79
C SER A 15 -27.29 -0.96 -23.48
N LEU A 16 -27.83 -2.18 -23.48
CA LEU A 16 -27.83 -3.06 -22.31
C LEU A 16 -26.41 -3.54 -21.95
N ALA A 17 -25.57 -3.84 -22.95
CA ALA A 17 -24.18 -4.20 -22.74
C ALA A 17 -23.35 -3.05 -22.13
N LEU A 18 -23.58 -1.81 -22.56
CA LEU A 18 -22.92 -0.63 -21.99
C LEU A 18 -23.36 -0.37 -20.53
N LEU A 19 -24.64 -0.56 -20.22
CA LEU A 19 -25.15 -0.41 -18.84
C LEU A 19 -24.55 -1.45 -17.89
N LEU A 20 -24.32 -2.68 -18.35
CA LEU A 20 -23.70 -3.75 -17.56
C LEU A 20 -22.19 -3.55 -17.34
N ALA A 21 -21.50 -2.84 -18.24
CA ALA A 21 -20.08 -2.54 -18.10
C ALA A 21 -19.78 -1.45 -17.04
N GLY A 22 -20.79 -0.67 -16.62
CA GLY A 22 -20.64 0.41 -15.64
C GLY A 22 -20.52 -0.03 -14.19
N CYS A 23 -20.86 -1.28 -13.85
CA CYS A 23 -20.89 -1.76 -12.46
C CYS A 23 -19.51 -2.03 -11.84
N ASN A 24 -18.42 -2.02 -12.61
CA ASN A 24 -17.07 -2.31 -12.09
C ASN A 24 -16.16 -1.06 -12.03
N ALA A 25 -16.72 0.14 -12.23
CA ALA A 25 -15.94 1.38 -12.32
C ALA A 25 -15.72 2.09 -10.96
N PHE A 26 -16.34 1.62 -9.88
CA PHE A 26 -16.06 2.08 -8.53
C PHE A 26 -15.18 1.04 -7.86
N ARG A 27 -13.86 1.19 -7.98
CA ARG A 27 -12.93 0.52 -7.08
C ARG A 27 -13.01 1.28 -5.76
N ASP A 28 -13.86 0.80 -4.86
CA ASP A 28 -13.77 1.21 -3.47
C ASP A 28 -12.36 0.85 -2.98
N ASN A 29 -11.82 1.69 -2.08
CA ASN A 29 -10.62 1.35 -1.34
C ASN A 29 -11.04 0.28 -0.33
N ASP A 30 -11.28 -0.93 -0.84
CA ASP A 30 -11.90 -2.01 -0.10
C ASP A 30 -10.99 -2.37 1.06
N ILE A 31 -11.45 -2.05 2.27
CA ILE A 31 -10.89 -2.58 3.49
C ILE A 31 -11.05 -4.09 3.43
N GLY A 32 -9.93 -4.78 3.28
CA GLY A 32 -9.83 -6.21 3.17
C GLY A 32 -9.48 -6.89 4.50
N SER A 33 -9.00 -8.12 4.40
CA SER A 33 -8.40 -8.80 5.54
C SER A 33 -7.13 -8.08 6.01
N VAL A 34 -6.83 -8.20 7.29
CA VAL A 34 -5.56 -7.71 7.84
C VAL A 34 -4.41 -8.52 7.28
N GLU A 35 -3.43 -7.81 6.73
CA GLU A 35 -2.16 -8.31 6.22
C GLU A 35 -1.03 -7.83 7.14
N THR A 36 -0.01 -8.68 7.33
CA THR A 36 1.16 -8.36 8.16
C THR A 36 2.42 -8.80 7.42
N ASP A 37 3.24 -7.84 7.03
CA ASP A 37 4.55 -8.07 6.44
C ASP A 37 5.62 -8.05 7.53
N ILE A 38 6.50 -9.05 7.53
CA ILE A 38 7.68 -9.10 8.41
C ILE A 38 8.87 -8.60 7.60
N ILE A 39 9.52 -7.53 8.07
CA ILE A 39 10.69 -6.95 7.40
C ILE A 39 11.95 -7.12 8.24
N ARG A 40 13.07 -7.33 7.55
CA ARG A 40 14.44 -7.31 8.09
C ARG A 40 15.32 -6.65 7.04
N ILE A 41 15.96 -5.55 7.42
CA ILE A 41 16.78 -4.75 6.52
C ILE A 41 18.23 -4.88 6.97
N PRO A 42 19.10 -5.55 6.19
CA PRO A 42 20.51 -5.69 6.52
C PRO A 42 21.24 -4.34 6.41
N LEU A 43 22.33 -4.17 7.16
CA LEU A 43 23.23 -3.01 7.10
C LEU A 43 24.03 -2.92 5.81
N GLU A 44 24.24 -4.06 5.15
CA GLU A 44 25.10 -4.18 3.97
C GLU A 44 26.50 -3.58 4.23
N ASP A 45 27.01 -2.72 3.34
CA ASP A 45 28.30 -2.05 3.50
C ASP A 45 28.19 -0.58 3.91
N ALA A 46 26.98 -0.12 4.28
CA ALA A 46 26.73 1.24 4.72
C ALA A 46 27.42 1.54 6.06
N GLN A 47 28.05 2.71 6.15
CA GLN A 47 28.64 3.22 7.40
C GLN A 47 27.68 4.13 8.17
N THR A 48 26.70 4.71 7.47
CA THR A 48 25.69 5.57 8.05
C THR A 48 24.41 5.34 7.27
N VAL A 49 23.28 5.27 7.97
CA VAL A 49 21.98 5.09 7.35
C VAL A 49 21.03 6.19 7.79
N THR A 50 20.46 6.89 6.83
CA THR A 50 19.30 7.74 7.06
C THR A 50 18.04 6.90 6.93
N VAL A 51 17.24 6.86 7.99
CA VAL A 51 15.96 6.16 8.01
C VAL A 51 14.83 7.18 7.87
N GLU A 52 14.02 7.02 6.83
CA GLU A 52 12.85 7.84 6.58
C GLU A 52 11.58 7.01 6.74
N LEU A 53 10.77 7.37 7.75
CA LEU A 53 9.50 6.71 8.04
C LEU A 53 8.35 7.64 7.69
N PHE A 54 7.49 7.21 6.77
CA PHE A 54 6.27 7.92 6.41
C PHE A 54 5.07 7.05 6.75
N ASN A 55 4.37 7.44 7.81
CA ASN A 55 3.14 6.84 8.28
C ASN A 55 2.12 7.98 8.39
N GLY A 56 1.28 8.13 7.37
CA GLY A 56 0.33 9.24 7.29
C GLY A 56 -0.89 9.04 8.19
N VAL A 57 -1.24 7.78 8.47
CA VAL A 57 -2.36 7.38 9.32
C VAL A 57 -2.00 6.14 10.13
N GLY A 58 -2.68 5.96 11.27
CA GLY A 58 -2.51 4.79 12.14
C GLY A 58 -1.43 4.97 13.20
N ASP A 59 -0.81 3.85 13.59
CA ASP A 59 0.17 3.81 14.69
C ASP A 59 1.59 3.53 14.20
N LEU A 60 2.57 4.24 14.77
CA LEU A 60 3.99 3.95 14.61
C LEU A 60 4.62 3.71 15.99
N ARG A 61 5.17 2.52 16.19
CA ARG A 61 5.96 2.13 17.37
C ARG A 61 7.41 1.89 16.93
N LEU A 62 8.34 2.60 17.58
CA LEU A 62 9.76 2.54 17.28
C LEU A 62 10.54 2.17 18.54
N TYR A 63 11.38 1.16 18.44
CA TYR A 63 12.21 0.66 19.54
C TYR A 63 13.69 0.74 19.16
N THR A 64 14.54 0.88 20.16
CA THR A 64 16.00 0.79 20.01
C THR A 64 16.48 -0.59 20.46
N GLY A 65 17.33 -1.23 19.66
CA GLY A 65 17.73 -2.62 19.87
C GLY A 65 16.62 -3.61 19.51
N GLY A 66 16.93 -4.91 19.53
CA GLY A 66 15.99 -5.97 19.12
C GLY A 66 16.13 -6.41 17.65
N THR A 67 17.11 -5.86 16.95
CA THR A 67 17.60 -6.32 15.64
C THR A 67 18.88 -7.14 15.81
N ALA A 68 19.31 -7.88 14.78
CA ALA A 68 20.66 -8.43 14.73
C ALA A 68 21.70 -7.31 14.55
N GLU A 69 22.98 -7.60 14.87
CA GLU A 69 24.07 -6.61 14.75
C GLU A 69 24.33 -6.16 13.30
N ASP A 70 24.01 -7.01 12.34
CA ASP A 70 24.14 -6.79 10.90
C ASP A 70 22.84 -6.29 10.24
N GLU A 71 21.84 -5.90 11.03
CA GLU A 71 20.57 -5.32 10.58
C GLU A 71 20.49 -3.83 10.96
N ILE A 72 19.83 -3.04 10.12
CA ILE A 72 19.44 -1.65 10.41
C ILE A 72 18.11 -1.63 11.15
N MET A 73 17.18 -2.44 10.66
CA MET A 73 15.80 -2.45 11.09
C MET A 73 15.19 -3.83 10.95
N ALA A 74 14.36 -4.22 11.92
CA ALA A 74 13.50 -5.38 11.82
C ALA A 74 12.14 -5.06 12.44
N GLY A 75 11.08 -5.74 12.00
CA GLY A 75 9.76 -5.51 12.57
C GLY A 75 8.62 -6.02 11.73
N THR A 76 7.44 -5.46 11.99
CA THR A 76 6.21 -5.78 11.27
C THR A 76 5.51 -4.53 10.73
N LEU A 77 4.89 -4.69 9.57
CA LEU A 77 4.04 -3.68 8.94
C LEU A 77 2.66 -4.31 8.76
N THR A 78 1.64 -3.78 9.44
CA THR A 78 0.28 -4.33 9.42
C THR A 78 -0.67 -3.37 8.74
N TYR A 79 -1.46 -3.85 7.77
CA TYR A 79 -2.40 -3.03 7.01
C TYR A 79 -3.62 -3.84 6.56
N ASN A 80 -4.72 -3.18 6.23
CA ASN A 80 -5.89 -3.85 5.64
C ASN A 80 -6.54 -3.08 4.48
N VAL A 81 -5.91 -2.00 4.01
CA VAL A 81 -6.28 -1.34 2.77
C VAL A 81 -5.23 -1.70 1.75
N ALA A 82 -5.60 -2.50 0.74
CA ALA A 82 -4.63 -3.05 -0.22
C ALA A 82 -3.84 -1.95 -0.96
N ASP A 83 -4.51 -0.85 -1.31
CA ASP A 83 -3.86 0.30 -1.96
C ASP A 83 -2.90 1.06 -1.03
N TRP A 84 -2.91 0.77 0.28
CA TRP A 84 -2.03 1.36 1.28
C TRP A 84 -0.85 0.46 1.64
N ALA A 85 -0.69 -0.69 0.95
CA ALA A 85 0.44 -1.59 1.17
C ALA A 85 1.76 -0.82 1.31
N PRO A 86 2.49 -0.95 2.44
CA PRO A 86 3.71 -0.20 2.71
C PRO A 86 4.79 -0.45 1.65
N GLN A 87 5.48 0.61 1.26
CA GLN A 87 6.60 0.55 0.32
C GLN A 87 7.91 0.66 1.09
N VAL A 88 8.79 -0.34 0.92
CA VAL A 88 10.10 -0.38 1.57
C VAL A 88 11.19 -0.33 0.50
N SER A 89 12.13 0.59 0.64
CA SER A 89 13.29 0.72 -0.24
C SER A 89 14.55 0.99 0.57
N TYR A 90 15.64 0.31 0.23
CA TYR A 90 16.96 0.56 0.80
C TYR A 90 18.00 0.63 -0.33
N ASN A 91 18.85 1.65 -0.28
CA ASN A 91 19.96 1.80 -1.22
C ASN A 91 21.19 2.31 -0.47
N VAL A 92 22.37 1.85 -0.89
CA VAL A 92 23.67 2.33 -0.43
C VAL A 92 24.40 2.95 -1.61
N ASP A 93 24.93 4.15 -1.42
CA ASP A 93 25.73 4.83 -2.44
C ASP A 93 27.22 4.43 -2.40
N GLU A 94 28.00 4.94 -3.35
CA GLU A 94 29.44 4.65 -3.45
C GLU A 94 30.25 5.15 -2.23
N ASP A 95 29.72 6.14 -1.50
CA ASP A 95 30.30 6.70 -0.28
C ASP A 95 29.83 5.99 0.99
N LYS A 96 29.14 4.84 0.84
CA LYS A 96 28.60 4.00 1.92
C LYS A 96 27.57 4.73 2.78
N GLN A 97 26.85 5.68 2.21
CA GLN A 97 25.69 6.30 2.83
C GLN A 97 24.44 5.53 2.39
N GLY A 98 23.74 4.97 3.37
CA GLY A 98 22.48 4.26 3.17
C GLY A 98 21.27 5.18 3.32
N VAL A 99 20.25 4.98 2.49
CA VAL A 99 18.92 5.58 2.67
C VAL A 99 17.89 4.46 2.70
N LEU A 100 17.29 4.24 3.86
CA LEU A 100 16.16 3.35 4.08
C LEU A 100 14.88 4.18 4.15
N ALA A 101 13.91 3.89 3.30
CA ALA A 101 12.58 4.49 3.36
C ALA A 101 11.51 3.42 3.56
N VAL A 102 10.63 3.63 4.54
CA VAL A 102 9.40 2.86 4.76
C VAL A 102 8.23 3.83 4.64
N ARG A 103 7.40 3.67 3.61
CA ARG A 103 6.42 4.68 3.21
C ARG A 103 5.03 4.10 3.06
N GLN A 104 4.07 4.78 3.67
CA GLN A 104 2.69 4.69 3.23
C GLN A 104 2.57 5.35 1.84
N PRO A 105 1.91 4.70 0.86
CA PRO A 105 1.64 5.31 -0.44
C PRO A 105 0.85 6.62 -0.30
N GLU A 106 1.27 7.67 -1.02
CA GLU A 106 0.47 8.90 -1.11
C GLU A 106 -0.75 8.62 -1.98
N LEU A 107 -1.95 8.68 -1.38
CA LEU A 107 -3.19 8.64 -2.13
C LEU A 107 -3.90 9.97 -2.05
N LEU A 108 -4.43 10.37 -3.20
CA LEU A 108 -5.17 11.60 -3.39
C LEU A 108 -6.30 11.66 -2.35
N THR A 109 -6.21 12.69 -1.50
CA THR A 109 -7.21 13.08 -0.53
C THR A 109 -8.60 13.09 -1.15
N GLY A 110 -9.52 12.29 -0.58
CA GLY A 110 -10.88 12.14 -1.11
C GLY A 110 -11.61 10.87 -0.69
N LEU A 111 -10.99 9.99 0.10
CA LEU A 111 -11.62 8.77 0.57
C LEU A 111 -12.70 9.13 1.60
N GLY A 112 -13.96 9.03 1.17
CA GLY A 112 -15.11 9.08 2.05
C GLY A 112 -15.12 7.83 2.91
N PHE A 113 -14.53 7.90 4.10
CA PHE A 113 -14.51 6.80 5.07
C PHE A 113 -15.84 6.67 5.84
N GLU A 114 -16.95 7.19 5.31
CA GLU A 114 -18.22 7.27 6.04
C GLU A 114 -18.83 5.88 6.34
N ASP A 115 -18.48 4.85 5.56
CA ASP A 115 -18.89 3.45 5.76
C ASP A 115 -17.72 2.45 5.71
N ALA A 116 -16.48 2.94 5.72
CA ALA A 116 -15.30 2.08 5.68
C ALA A 116 -15.14 1.46 7.08
N GLY A 117 -15.08 0.12 7.18
CA GLY A 117 -14.86 -0.60 8.43
C GLY A 117 -13.60 -0.18 9.20
N GLU A 118 -13.20 -0.96 10.21
CA GLU A 118 -12.01 -0.62 10.99
C GLU A 118 -10.74 -0.66 10.12
N ILE A 119 -10.16 0.51 9.86
CA ILE A 119 -8.87 0.63 9.18
C ILE A 119 -7.77 0.27 10.17
N ARG A 120 -6.88 -0.63 9.74
CA ARG A 120 -5.66 -0.98 10.46
C ARG A 120 -4.47 -0.56 9.61
N TYR A 121 -3.58 0.23 10.23
CA TYR A 121 -2.32 0.63 9.64
C TYR A 121 -1.32 0.84 10.78
N GLU A 122 -0.42 -0.11 10.98
CA GLU A 122 0.48 -0.13 12.15
C GLU A 122 1.89 -0.52 11.74
N TYR A 123 2.87 0.25 12.16
CA TYR A 123 4.30 -0.07 12.06
C TYR A 123 4.85 -0.38 13.45
N ASP A 124 5.43 -1.57 13.63
CA ASP A 124 6.13 -1.96 14.85
C ASP A 124 7.57 -2.33 14.48
N LEU A 125 8.50 -1.40 14.73
CA LEU A 125 9.84 -1.41 14.16
C LEU A 125 10.92 -1.26 15.23
N ALA A 126 11.91 -2.13 15.20
CA ALA A 126 13.14 -2.04 15.98
C ALA A 126 14.28 -1.51 15.10
N LEU A 127 15.06 -0.56 15.62
CA LEU A 127 16.25 -0.02 14.97
C LEU A 127 17.52 -0.46 15.69
N ASN A 128 18.57 -0.71 14.90
CA ASN A 128 19.93 -0.82 15.40
C ASN A 128 20.56 0.59 15.51
N PRO A 129 20.92 1.05 16.72
CA PRO A 129 21.51 2.37 16.93
C PRO A 129 23.00 2.47 16.55
#